data_AF-L5LYB3-F1
#
_entry.id   AF-L5LYB3-F1
#
_cell.length_a   1.000
_cell.length_b   1.000
_cell.length_c   1.000
_cell.angle_alpha   90.00
_cell.angle_beta   90.00
_cell.angle_gamma   90.00
#
_symmetry.space_group_name_H-M   'P 1'
#
loop_
_entity.id
_entity.type
_entity.pdbx_description
1 polymer ?
#
loop_
_entity_poly.entity_id
_entity_poly.type
_entity_poly.pdbx_seq_one_letter_code
_entity_poly.pdbx_strand_id
1 'polypeptide(L)'
;MPAALNTQAPMNLFSTWEVECSSSTCVPRLCSLTLTKLLIYKKLEKELSTVVVTIKMQGSKNTLRSDEILLPPSGQMKTDLALTFSLQYPHFLKKEGNN
;
A
#
# COMPACT_ATOMS: atom_id res chain seq x y z
N MET A 1 -3.36 -32.60 -12.42
CA MET A 1 -3.17 -31.16 -12.74
C MET A 1 -3.00 -30.43 -11.41
N PRO A 2 -1.84 -29.87 -11.05
CA PRO A 2 -1.74 -29.12 -9.81
C PRO A 2 -2.44 -27.77 -10.01
N ALA A 3 -3.40 -27.47 -9.15
CA ALA A 3 -3.98 -26.14 -9.05
C ALA A 3 -2.83 -25.18 -8.69
N ALA A 4 -2.38 -24.38 -9.66
CA ALA A 4 -1.42 -23.33 -9.41
C ALA A 4 -2.01 -22.43 -8.32
N LEU A 5 -1.35 -22.44 -7.16
CA LEU A 5 -1.74 -21.67 -6.00
C LEU A 5 -1.83 -20.21 -6.44
N ASN A 6 -3.05 -19.64 -6.38
CA ASN A 6 -3.39 -18.30 -6.85
C ASN A 6 -2.84 -17.22 -5.90
N THR A 7 -1.55 -17.32 -5.55
CA THR A 7 -0.85 -16.47 -4.59
C THR A 7 0.10 -15.57 -5.36
N GLN A 8 -0.08 -14.27 -5.20
CA GLN A 8 0.83 -13.32 -5.79
C GLN A 8 2.16 -13.28 -5.03
N ALA A 9 3.26 -13.06 -5.75
CA ALA A 9 4.57 -12.88 -5.15
C ALA A 9 4.54 -11.77 -4.06
N PRO A 10 5.22 -11.98 -2.92
CA PRO A 10 5.32 -10.95 -1.89
C PRO A 10 5.97 -9.68 -2.42
N MET A 11 5.45 -8.51 -2.06
CA MET A 11 6.07 -7.22 -2.36
C MET A 11 6.12 -6.37 -1.09
N ASN A 12 7.27 -5.76 -0.85
CA ASN A 12 7.45 -4.81 0.24
C ASN A 12 7.88 -3.46 -0.34
N LEU A 13 7.01 -2.47 -0.20
CA LEU A 13 7.17 -1.14 -0.76
C LEU A 13 7.41 -0.14 0.36
N PHE A 14 8.42 0.71 0.21
CA PHE A 14 8.83 1.66 1.23
C PHE A 14 8.94 3.07 0.65
N SER A 15 8.42 4.06 1.36
CA SER A 15 8.63 5.47 1.08
C SER A 15 9.19 6.16 2.33
N THR A 16 10.34 6.79 2.16
CA THR A 16 10.94 7.66 3.17
C THR A 16 10.36 9.06 3.08
N TRP A 17 10.29 9.73 4.23
CA TRP A 17 9.94 11.13 4.32
C TRP A 17 11.10 11.99 3.79
N GLU A 18 10.81 13.04 3.02
CA GLU A 18 11.83 14.03 2.63
C GLU A 18 11.97 15.08 3.73
N VAL A 19 13.18 15.18 4.31
CA VAL A 19 13.52 16.05 5.45
C VAL A 19 13.78 17.48 4.98
N GLU A 20 12.87 18.08 4.23
CA GLU A 20 12.92 19.52 3.98
C GLU A 20 11.96 20.21 4.96
N CYS A 21 12.56 20.89 5.95
CA CYS A 21 11.88 21.69 7.01
C CYS A 21 11.26 20.93 8.20
N SER A 22 11.93 19.94 8.79
CA SER A 22 11.53 19.45 10.11
C SER A 22 11.84 20.50 11.19
N SER A 23 10.81 21.09 11.79
CA SER A 23 10.94 21.81 13.05
C SER A 23 11.61 20.90 14.10
N SER A 24 12.28 21.47 15.12
CA SER A 24 12.89 20.71 16.22
C SER A 24 11.91 19.82 17.01
N THR A 25 10.61 19.95 16.74
CA THR A 25 9.51 19.18 17.31
C THR A 25 8.98 18.07 16.41
N CYS A 26 9.52 17.88 15.20
CA CYS A 26 9.05 16.91 14.23
C CYS A 26 9.88 15.63 14.29
N VAL A 27 9.24 14.49 14.56
CA VAL A 27 9.87 13.16 14.57
C VAL A 27 9.28 12.27 13.46
N PRO A 28 10.09 11.43 12.79
CA PRO A 28 9.57 10.51 11.80
C PRO A 28 8.82 9.37 12.48
N ARG A 29 7.61 9.07 12.01
CA ARG A 29 6.86 7.85 12.35
C ARG A 29 6.64 6.99 11.12
N LEU A 30 6.48 5.68 11.32
CA LEU A 30 6.22 4.73 10.26
C LEU A 30 4.77 4.21 10.35
N CYS A 31 4.06 4.24 9.24
CA CYS A 31 2.80 3.53 9.06
C CYS A 31 3.05 2.33 8.13
N SER A 32 2.72 1.12 8.60
CA SER A 32 2.82 -0.11 7.81
C SER A 32 1.44 -0.70 7.58
N LEU A 33 1.11 -0.97 6.32
CA LEU A 33 -0.14 -1.59 5.89
C LEU A 33 0.19 -2.87 5.12
N THR A 34 -0.33 -4.01 5.57
CA THR A 34 -0.20 -5.29 4.86
C THR A 34 -1.55 -5.73 4.33
N LEU A 35 -1.65 -5.90 3.01
CA LEU A 35 -2.81 -6.49 2.35
C LEU A 35 -2.55 -7.98 2.14
N THR A 36 -3.43 -8.79 2.74
CA THR A 36 -3.28 -10.25 2.77
C THR A 36 -4.18 -10.98 1.78
N LYS A 37 -5.28 -10.37 1.35
CA LYS A 37 -6.26 -10.98 0.44
C LYS A 37 -6.92 -9.93 -0.43
N LEU A 38 -7.14 -10.26 -1.70
CA LEU A 38 -7.94 -9.47 -2.63
C LEU A 38 -9.06 -10.34 -3.22
N LEU A 39 -10.28 -9.84 -3.09
CA LEU A 39 -11.49 -10.48 -3.61
C LEU A 39 -12.20 -9.53 -4.58
N ILE A 40 -12.48 -10.03 -5.77
CA ILE A 40 -13.25 -9.35 -6.82
C ILE A 40 -14.51 -10.19 -7.05
N TYR A 41 -15.65 -9.67 -6.57
CA TYR A 41 -16.93 -10.39 -6.57
C TYR A 41 -17.66 -10.34 -7.91
N LYS A 42 -17.43 -9.30 -8.70
CA LYS A 42 -18.08 -9.08 -9.99
C LYS A 42 -17.02 -8.77 -11.03
N LYS A 43 -17.25 -9.25 -12.24
CA LYS A 43 -16.43 -8.89 -13.39
C LYS A 43 -16.38 -7.38 -13.52
N LEU A 44 -15.15 -6.86 -13.54
CA LEU A 44 -14.85 -5.47 -13.85
C LEU A 44 -15.16 -5.20 -15.34
N GLU A 45 -14.91 -3.99 -15.81
CA GLU A 45 -15.15 -3.56 -17.18
C GLU A 45 -14.57 -4.53 -18.23
N LYS A 46 -15.19 -4.55 -19.42
CA LYS A 46 -14.71 -5.38 -20.53
C LYS A 46 -13.27 -4.92 -20.86
N GLU A 47 -12.34 -5.88 -20.96
CA GLU A 47 -10.92 -5.71 -21.33
C GLU A 47 -9.93 -5.37 -20.19
N LEU A 48 -10.34 -5.37 -18.93
CA LEU A 48 -9.37 -5.27 -17.83
C LEU A 48 -8.63 -6.59 -17.59
N SER A 49 -7.31 -6.57 -17.74
CA SER A 49 -6.40 -7.71 -17.55
C SER A 49 -5.61 -7.65 -16.26
N THR A 50 -5.43 -6.46 -15.67
CA THR A 50 -4.62 -6.26 -14.46
C THR A 50 -5.25 -5.26 -13.50
N VAL A 51 -4.91 -5.39 -12.22
CA VAL A 51 -5.24 -4.42 -11.16
C VAL A 51 -3.95 -3.98 -10.50
N VAL A 52 -3.90 -2.72 -10.07
CA VAL A 52 -2.78 -2.22 -9.29
C VAL A 52 -3.31 -1.60 -8.01
N VAL A 53 -2.66 -1.90 -6.89
CA VAL A 53 -2.96 -1.27 -5.61
C VAL A 53 -2.02 -0.11 -5.40
N THR A 54 -2.60 1.06 -5.20
CA THR A 54 -1.86 2.29 -4.91
C THR A 54 -2.29 2.81 -3.56
N ILE A 55 -1.32 3.16 -2.71
CA ILE A 55 -1.60 3.75 -1.40
C ILE A 55 -0.91 5.10 -1.23
N LYS A 56 -1.61 6.00 -0.55
CA LYS A 56 -1.18 7.36 -0.27
C LYS A 56 -1.69 7.75 1.10
N MET A 57 -0.85 8.39 1.88
CA MET A 57 -1.26 8.92 3.17
C MET A 57 -1.89 10.30 2.99
N GLN A 58 -2.89 10.62 3.80
CA GLN A 58 -3.53 11.93 3.71
C GLN A 58 -2.49 13.03 3.98
N GLY A 59 -2.39 14.00 3.06
CA GLY A 59 -1.38 15.06 3.15
C GLY A 59 0.03 14.65 2.71
N SER A 60 0.29 13.40 2.30
CA SER A 60 1.57 13.03 1.69
C SER A 60 1.60 13.40 0.21
N LYS A 61 2.78 13.75 -0.32
CA LYS A 61 3.04 13.79 -1.76
C LYS A 61 3.37 12.38 -2.28
N ASN A 62 4.07 11.60 -1.46
CA ASN A 62 4.53 10.27 -1.80
C ASN A 62 3.35 9.29 -1.87
N THR A 63 3.44 8.42 -2.87
CA THR A 63 2.46 7.38 -3.18
C THR A 63 3.24 6.09 -3.46
N LEU A 64 2.78 4.97 -2.92
CA LEU A 64 3.36 3.65 -3.19
C LEU A 64 2.42 2.86 -4.10
N ARG A 65 2.97 2.26 -5.15
CA ARG A 65 2.23 1.52 -6.18
C ARG A 65 2.74 0.08 -6.22
N SER A 66 1.85 -0.90 -6.18
CA SER A 66 2.19 -2.31 -6.38
C SER A 66 2.49 -2.63 -7.84
N ASP A 67 3.05 -3.80 -8.10
CA ASP A 67 3.05 -4.36 -9.44
C ASP A 67 1.63 -4.74 -9.87
N GLU A 68 1.50 -5.06 -11.15
CA GLU A 68 0.27 -5.49 -11.79
C GLU A 68 -0.17 -6.87 -11.31
N ILE A 69 -1.39 -6.93 -10.81
CA ILE A 69 -2.08 -8.12 -10.34
C ILE A 69 -2.93 -8.66 -11.48
N LEU A 70 -2.55 -9.79 -12.05
CA LEU A 70 -3.25 -10.38 -13.19
C LEU A 70 -4.67 -10.82 -12.81
N LEU A 71 -5.64 -10.42 -13.61
CA LEU A 71 -7.03 -10.82 -13.48
C LEU A 71 -7.33 -12.05 -14.35
N PRO A 72 -8.08 -13.03 -13.83
CA PRO A 72 -8.56 -14.13 -14.65
C PRO A 72 -9.64 -13.66 -15.65
N PRO A 73 -9.79 -14.32 -16.82
CA PRO A 73 -10.78 -13.95 -17.85
C PRO A 73 -12.25 -13.96 -17.36
N SER A 74 -12.52 -14.75 -16.31
CA SER A 74 -13.81 -14.83 -15.62
C SER A 74 -14.20 -13.51 -14.95
N GLY A 75 -13.22 -12.64 -14.66
CA GLY A 75 -13.42 -11.36 -13.97
C GLY A 75 -13.72 -11.48 -12.48
N GLN A 76 -13.83 -12.69 -11.94
CA GLN A 76 -13.91 -12.95 -10.50
C GLN A 76 -12.58 -13.50 -10.02
N MET A 77 -12.07 -12.96 -8.92
CA MET A 77 -10.78 -13.37 -8.39
C MET A 77 -10.82 -13.45 -6.87
N LYS A 78 -10.18 -14.48 -6.33
CA LYS A 78 -9.78 -14.54 -4.94
C LYS A 78 -8.30 -14.93 -4.93
N THR A 79 -7.45 -14.00 -4.52
CA THR A 79 -6.01 -14.21 -4.45
C THR A 79 -5.51 -13.86 -3.05
N ASP A 80 -4.60 -14.70 -2.55
CA ASP A 80 -3.83 -14.38 -1.37
C ASP A 80 -2.70 -13.42 -1.77
N LEU A 81 -2.56 -12.35 -1.01
CA LEU A 81 -1.58 -11.30 -1.21
C LEU A 81 -0.59 -11.30 -0.05
N ALA A 82 0.64 -10.90 -0.35
CA ALA A 82 1.64 -10.54 0.64
C ALA A 82 2.22 -9.16 0.28
N LEU A 83 1.33 -8.17 0.17
CA LEU A 83 1.71 -6.80 -0.18
C LEU A 83 1.83 -5.95 1.08
N THR A 84 3.05 -5.55 1.43
CA THR A 84 3.32 -4.64 2.53
C THR A 84 3.73 -3.30 1.99
N PHE A 85 3.09 -2.25 2.49
CA PHE A 85 3.43 -0.88 2.18
C PHE A 85 3.80 -0.14 3.45
N SER A 86 4.90 0.59 3.42
CA SER A 86 5.47 1.27 4.57
C SER A 86 5.77 2.72 4.22
N LEU A 87 5.05 3.65 4.84
CA LEU A 87 5.22 5.08 4.63
C LEU A 87 5.69 5.76 5.90
N GLN A 88 6.76 6.54 5.77
CA GLN A 88 7.15 7.47 6.83
C GLN A 88 6.34 8.76 6.76
N TYR A 89 5.91 9.29 7.90
CA TYR A 89 5.24 10.58 8.04
C TYR A 89 5.79 11.40 9.20
N PRO A 90 5.71 12.74 9.09
CA PRO A 90 6.08 13.63 10.18
C PRO A 90 5.04 13.55 11.30
N HIS A 91 5.52 13.44 12.54
CA HIS A 91 4.69 13.57 13.72
C HIS A 91 5.20 14.73 14.58
N PHE A 92 4.35 15.73 14.79
CA PHE A 92 4.70 16.91 15.58
C PHE A 92 4.44 16.64 17.05
N LEU A 93 5.49 16.75 17.86
CA LEU A 93 5.38 16.67 19.31
C LEU A 93 4.65 17.92 19.82
N LYS A 94 3.64 17.72 20.67
CA LYS A 94 2.98 18.82 21.37
C LYS A 94 4.00 19.43 22.33
N LYS A 95 4.23 20.74 22.22
CA LYS A 95 5.02 21.47 23.22
C LYS A 95 4.15 21.57 24.47
N GLU A 96 4.36 20.72 25.47
CA GLU A 96 3.86 21.05 26.80
C GLU A 96 4.68 22.24 27.30
N GLY A 97 4.01 23.39 27.40
CA GLY A 97 4.51 24.48 28.22
C GLY A 97 4.41 24.02 29.66
N ASN A 98 5.52 23.59 30.24
CA ASN A 98 5.63 23.55 31.68
C ASN A 98 5.99 24.98 32.13
N ASN A 99 4.97 25.79 32.39
CA ASN A 99 5.02 26.96 33.26
C ASN A 99 3.61 27.46 33.55
#